data_AF-F2U555-F1
#
_entry.id   AF-F2U555-F1
#
_cell.length_a   1.000
_cell.length_b   1.000
_cell.length_c   1.000
_cell.angle_alpha   90.00
_cell.angle_beta   90.00
_cell.angle_gamma   90.00
#
_symmetry.space_group_name_H-M   'P 1'
#
loop_
_entity.id
_entity.type
_entity.pdbx_description
1 polymer ?
#
loop_
_entity_poly.entity_id
_entity_poly.type
_entity_poly.pdbx_seq_one_letter_code
_entity_poly.pdbx_strand_id
1 'polypeptide(L)'
;MADSNEKKQKKQLTPEEIQEKFADVTNSTIDDQSQFFLRSFVTEFSGNFEEVLDLAEEFKKYAPDTGVVRELEEDKAHLFLERRGETLTVVELREALKKIDLDSNNRVSFIEYCLYKYGKTLEELFEEKDHKIEHLLRKLEEAIKLYQETLAKKKAREDKMKELEQLAEQGGVKGMRAKAELEAMKNEDELERNKQEIQAGARRRAAQRAVDKGDPFAEEQKRLAEEKKKKEAEEKAKREESRKRLADRAKLWQ
;
A
#
# COMPACT_ATOMS: atom_id res chain seq x y z
N MET A 1 -4.52 -44.33 16.97
CA MET A 1 -4.65 -42.86 16.91
C MET A 1 -4.13 -42.45 15.55
N ALA A 2 -5.03 -42.26 14.59
CA ALA A 2 -4.68 -41.91 13.23
C ALA A 2 -4.67 -40.37 13.12
N ASP A 3 -3.50 -39.81 12.86
CA ASP A 3 -3.33 -38.41 12.46
C ASP A 3 -3.95 -38.25 11.07
N SER A 4 -5.21 -37.84 11.02
CA SER A 4 -5.87 -37.39 9.80
C SER A 4 -5.30 -36.01 9.42
N ASN A 5 -4.15 -36.03 8.76
CA ASN A 5 -3.56 -34.87 8.11
C ASN A 5 -4.34 -34.57 6.82
N GLU A 6 -5.55 -34.02 6.97
CA GLU A 6 -6.30 -33.40 5.87
C GLU A 6 -5.51 -32.17 5.42
N LYS A 7 -4.62 -32.34 4.44
CA LYS A 7 -4.11 -31.24 3.63
C LYS A 7 -5.32 -30.60 2.95
N LYS A 8 -5.85 -29.51 3.52
CA LYS A 8 -6.77 -28.60 2.82
C LYS A 8 -6.13 -28.28 1.47
N GLN A 9 -6.68 -28.82 0.39
CA GLN A 9 -6.28 -28.44 -0.97
C GLN A 9 -6.59 -26.94 -1.10
N LYS A 10 -5.55 -26.12 -1.27
CA LYS A 10 -5.72 -24.69 -1.55
C LYS A 10 -6.60 -24.60 -2.81
N LYS A 11 -7.74 -23.91 -2.72
CA LYS A 11 -8.61 -23.69 -3.87
C LYS A 11 -7.85 -22.82 -4.88
N GLN A 12 -7.45 -23.39 -6.00
CA GLN A 12 -6.87 -22.62 -7.10
C GLN A 12 -7.98 -21.79 -7.76
N LEU A 13 -7.70 -20.53 -8.04
CA LEU A 13 -8.61 -19.64 -8.78
C LEU A 13 -8.65 -20.08 -10.24
N THR A 14 -9.79 -19.90 -10.90
CA THR A 14 -9.88 -20.12 -12.34
C THR A 14 -9.24 -18.97 -13.11
N PRO A 15 -8.83 -19.17 -14.38
CA PRO A 15 -8.30 -18.09 -15.21
C PRO A 15 -9.26 -16.89 -15.32
N GLU A 16 -10.58 -17.13 -15.39
CA GLU A 16 -11.57 -16.04 -15.43
C GLU A 16 -11.62 -15.25 -14.11
N GLU A 17 -11.59 -15.94 -12.96
CA GLU A 17 -11.55 -15.29 -11.64
C GLU A 17 -10.27 -14.46 -11.46
N ILE A 18 -9.13 -14.92 -12.01
CA ILE A 18 -7.86 -14.18 -11.99
C ILE A 18 -7.98 -12.91 -12.84
N GLN A 19 -8.53 -13.00 -14.05
CA GLN A 19 -8.71 -11.85 -14.93
C GLN A 19 -9.65 -10.80 -14.34
N GLU A 20 -10.77 -11.21 -13.73
CA GLU A 20 -11.70 -10.29 -13.07
C GLU A 20 -11.03 -9.51 -11.94
N LYS A 21 -10.33 -10.23 -11.04
CA LYS A 21 -9.56 -9.60 -9.97
C LYS A 21 -8.45 -8.71 -10.49
N PHE A 22 -7.82 -9.09 -11.60
CA PHE A 22 -6.78 -8.27 -12.20
C PHE A 22 -7.33 -6.96 -12.74
N ALA A 23 -8.48 -7.00 -13.42
CA ALA A 23 -9.18 -5.79 -13.87
C ALA A 23 -9.56 -4.86 -12.71
N ASP A 24 -9.94 -5.40 -11.55
CA ASP A 24 -10.19 -4.58 -10.35
C ASP A 24 -8.91 -3.86 -9.88
N VAL A 25 -7.77 -4.54 -9.91
CA VAL A 25 -6.48 -3.97 -9.51
C VAL A 25 -6.01 -2.92 -10.52
N THR A 26 -6.08 -3.17 -11.82
CA THR A 26 -5.67 -2.18 -12.85
C THR A 26 -6.56 -0.93 -12.83
N ASN A 27 -7.84 -1.07 -12.45
CA ASN A 27 -8.74 0.06 -12.25
C ASN A 27 -8.47 0.90 -10.99
N SER A 28 -7.58 0.46 -10.11
CA SER A 28 -7.17 1.22 -8.92
C SER A 28 -6.07 2.25 -9.23
N THR A 29 -5.77 3.13 -8.29
CA THR A 29 -4.73 4.16 -8.49
C THR A 29 -3.34 3.51 -8.55
N ILE A 30 -2.34 4.20 -9.13
CA ILE A 30 -0.95 3.69 -9.11
C ILE A 30 -0.49 3.38 -7.67
N ASP A 31 -0.90 4.19 -6.69
CA ASP A 31 -0.57 3.96 -5.28
C ASP A 31 -1.19 2.66 -4.77
N ASP A 32 -2.48 2.44 -5.03
CA ASP A 32 -3.18 1.22 -4.64
C ASP A 32 -2.59 -0.02 -5.34
N GLN A 33 -2.27 0.09 -6.63
CA GLN A 33 -1.59 -0.96 -7.39
C GLN A 33 -0.22 -1.31 -6.78
N SER A 34 0.57 -0.30 -6.38
CA SER A 34 1.87 -0.51 -5.74
C SER A 34 1.72 -1.19 -4.37
N GLN A 35 0.72 -0.79 -3.59
CA GLN A 35 0.42 -1.41 -2.29
C GLN A 35 -0.05 -2.86 -2.47
N PHE A 36 -0.91 -3.10 -3.46
CA PHE A 36 -1.39 -4.43 -3.78
C PHE A 36 -0.24 -5.36 -4.18
N PHE A 37 0.68 -4.89 -5.03
CA PHE A 37 1.89 -5.63 -5.40
C PHE A 37 2.76 -5.94 -4.18
N LEU A 38 3.09 -4.92 -3.38
CA LEU A 38 3.94 -5.07 -2.20
C LEU A 38 3.35 -5.98 -1.14
N ARG A 39 2.02 -5.92 -0.94
CA ARG A 39 1.30 -6.83 -0.05
C ARG A 39 1.39 -8.26 -0.56
N SER A 40 1.17 -8.42 -1.86
CA SER A 40 1.24 -9.73 -2.51
C SER A 40 2.64 -10.30 -2.41
N PHE A 41 3.71 -9.54 -2.59
CA PHE A 41 5.09 -10.07 -2.58
C PHE A 41 5.93 -9.68 -1.37
N VAL A 42 5.28 -9.36 -0.25
CA VAL A 42 5.92 -8.78 0.95
C VAL A 42 7.17 -9.52 1.44
N THR A 43 7.15 -10.85 1.42
CA THR A 43 8.28 -11.68 1.89
C THR A 43 9.48 -11.60 0.96
N GLU A 44 9.23 -11.49 -0.34
CA GLU A 44 10.24 -11.48 -1.39
C GLU A 44 10.86 -10.10 -1.56
N PHE A 45 10.09 -9.05 -1.27
CA PHE A 45 10.54 -7.66 -1.35
C PHE A 45 10.97 -7.07 -0.01
N SER A 46 11.13 -7.90 1.03
CA SER A 46 11.64 -7.44 2.33
C SER A 46 12.94 -6.65 2.16
N GLY A 47 12.94 -5.39 2.63
CA GLY A 47 14.04 -4.44 2.44
C GLY A 47 14.08 -3.62 1.14
N ASN A 48 13.31 -3.97 0.11
CA ASN A 48 13.30 -3.28 -1.21
C ASN A 48 11.99 -2.53 -1.50
N PHE A 49 11.18 -2.24 -0.48
CA PHE A 49 9.90 -1.53 -0.62
C PHE A 49 10.07 -0.13 -1.19
N GLU A 50 11.15 0.55 -0.80
CA GLU A 50 11.45 1.90 -1.28
C GLU A 50 11.65 1.90 -2.80
N GLU A 51 12.25 0.85 -3.36
CA GLU A 51 12.42 0.74 -4.81
C GLU A 51 11.08 0.72 -5.56
N VAL A 52 10.10 -0.05 -5.08
CA VAL A 52 8.77 -0.13 -5.72
C VAL A 52 8.00 1.18 -5.57
N LEU A 53 8.10 1.83 -4.41
CA LEU A 53 7.43 3.12 -4.18
C LEU A 53 8.07 4.24 -5.01
N ASP A 54 9.40 4.27 -5.11
CA ASP A 54 10.12 5.22 -5.96
C ASP A 54 9.79 4.97 -7.44
N LEU A 55 9.64 3.70 -7.84
CA LEU A 55 9.20 3.31 -9.17
C LEU A 55 7.79 3.82 -9.47
N ALA A 56 6.87 3.72 -8.52
CA ALA A 56 5.52 4.25 -8.64
C ALA A 56 5.52 5.77 -8.83
N GLU A 57 6.35 6.50 -8.07
CA GLU A 57 6.52 7.94 -8.22
C GLU A 57 7.17 8.34 -9.54
N GLU A 58 8.13 7.56 -10.03
CA GLU A 58 8.69 7.76 -11.37
C GLU A 58 7.64 7.52 -12.47
N PHE A 59 6.87 6.45 -12.35
CA PHE A 59 5.83 6.08 -13.30
C PHE A 59 4.76 7.19 -13.42
N LYS A 60 4.35 7.79 -12.29
CA LYS A 60 3.42 8.93 -12.26
C LYS A 60 3.90 10.15 -13.04
N LYS A 61 5.22 10.36 -13.20
CA LYS A 61 5.75 11.52 -13.96
C LYS A 61 5.44 11.47 -15.45
N TYR A 62 5.10 10.28 -15.97
CA TYR A 62 4.76 10.08 -17.39
C TYR A 62 3.27 10.11 -17.65
N ALA A 63 2.47 10.11 -16.59
CA ALA A 63 1.03 10.19 -16.67
C ALA A 63 0.55 11.61 -16.98
N PRO A 64 -0.66 11.76 -17.56
CA PRO A 64 -1.25 13.07 -17.73
C PRO A 64 -1.48 13.75 -16.38
N ASP A 65 -1.26 15.07 -16.31
CA ASP A 65 -1.48 15.89 -15.10
C ASP A 65 -2.96 16.01 -14.69
N THR A 66 -3.87 15.32 -15.38
CA THR A 66 -5.31 15.44 -15.20
C THR A 66 -5.92 14.13 -14.71
N GLY A 67 -6.57 14.19 -13.55
CA GLY A 67 -7.42 13.12 -13.05
C GLY A 67 -6.68 12.05 -12.25
N VAL A 68 -7.36 10.93 -12.03
CA VAL A 68 -6.83 9.76 -11.31
C VAL A 68 -6.00 8.94 -12.29
N VAL A 69 -4.69 8.94 -12.10
CA VAL A 69 -3.78 8.15 -12.92
C VAL A 69 -3.81 6.69 -12.48
N ARG A 70 -4.01 5.81 -13.46
CA ARG A 70 -4.07 4.34 -13.29
C ARG A 70 -3.08 3.62 -14.19
N GLU A 71 -2.93 4.12 -15.41
CA GLU A 71 -2.18 3.47 -16.49
C GLU A 71 -1.51 4.51 -17.38
N LEU A 72 -0.49 4.10 -18.12
CA LEU A 72 0.18 4.89 -19.15
C LEU A 72 -0.26 4.43 -20.54
N GLU A 73 -0.39 5.38 -21.45
CA GLU A 73 -0.53 5.07 -22.88
C GLU A 73 0.79 4.53 -23.45
N GLU A 74 0.73 3.80 -24.56
CA GLU A 74 1.89 3.13 -25.18
C GLU A 74 3.11 4.07 -25.36
N ASP A 75 2.88 5.30 -25.80
CA ASP A 75 3.92 6.31 -26.02
C ASP A 75 4.57 6.79 -24.71
N LYS A 76 3.78 6.92 -23.64
CA LYS A 76 4.26 7.31 -22.31
C LYS A 76 4.98 6.17 -21.61
N ALA A 77 4.46 4.95 -21.74
CA ALA A 77 5.12 3.74 -21.26
C ALA A 77 6.48 3.56 -21.96
N HIS A 78 6.56 3.83 -23.25
CA HIS A 78 7.82 3.84 -23.99
C HIS A 78 8.86 4.80 -23.39
N LEU A 79 8.48 6.08 -23.23
CA LEU A 79 9.38 7.09 -22.68
C LEU A 79 9.83 6.76 -21.24
N PHE A 80 8.96 6.13 -20.47
CA PHE A 80 9.28 5.66 -19.13
C PHE A 80 10.34 4.55 -19.15
N LEU A 81 10.18 3.52 -19.99
CA LEU A 81 11.15 2.43 -20.15
C LEU A 81 12.50 2.93 -20.68
N GLU A 82 12.48 3.81 -21.69
CA GLU A 82 13.69 4.40 -22.26
C GLU A 82 14.51 5.16 -21.21
N ARG A 83 13.83 5.98 -20.38
CA ARG A 83 14.51 6.80 -19.36
C ARG A 83 15.21 5.96 -18.30
N ARG A 84 14.71 4.76 -18.01
CA ARG A 84 15.28 3.85 -17.02
C ARG A 84 16.51 3.09 -17.53
N GLY A 85 16.92 3.33 -18.77
CA GLY A 85 18.04 2.60 -19.38
C GLY A 85 17.64 1.19 -19.81
N GLU A 86 16.35 0.87 -19.79
CA GLU A 86 15.78 -0.31 -20.43
C GLU A 86 15.61 0.01 -21.93
N THR A 87 16.70 0.49 -22.55
CA THR A 87 16.71 0.96 -23.93
C THR A 87 16.55 -0.23 -24.85
N LEU A 88 15.33 -0.40 -25.32
CA LEU A 88 14.95 -1.39 -26.31
C LEU A 88 14.91 -0.69 -27.67
N THR A 89 15.27 -1.41 -28.73
CA THR A 89 14.90 -0.96 -30.08
C THR A 89 13.37 -0.87 -30.18
N VAL A 90 12.83 -0.08 -31.11
CA VAL A 90 11.36 0.06 -31.28
C VAL A 90 10.65 -1.29 -31.45
N VAL A 91 11.33 -2.28 -32.04
CA VAL A 91 10.81 -3.64 -32.19
C VAL A 91 10.77 -4.36 -30.85
N GLU A 92 11.90 -4.41 -30.14
CA GLU A 92 12.00 -5.07 -28.83
C GLU A 92 11.10 -4.42 -27.79
N LEU A 93 10.91 -3.10 -27.86
CA LEU A 93 10.00 -2.37 -26.99
C LEU A 93 8.55 -2.79 -27.25
N ARG A 94 8.12 -2.84 -28.52
CA ARG A 94 6.76 -3.32 -28.85
C ARG A 94 6.56 -4.76 -28.39
N GLU A 95 7.59 -5.59 -28.47
CA GLU A 95 7.55 -6.94 -27.91
C GLU A 95 7.49 -6.95 -26.37
N ALA A 96 8.20 -6.04 -25.69
CA ALA A 96 8.11 -5.88 -24.24
C ALA A 96 6.73 -5.39 -23.82
N LEU A 97 6.19 -4.36 -24.48
CA LEU A 97 4.85 -3.82 -24.22
C LEU A 97 3.78 -4.88 -24.42
N LYS A 98 3.88 -5.73 -25.47
CA LYS A 98 2.98 -6.89 -25.65
C LYS A 98 3.07 -7.94 -24.55
N LYS A 99 4.20 -8.02 -23.84
CA LYS A 99 4.37 -8.93 -22.69
C LYS A 99 3.87 -8.32 -21.40
N ILE A 100 3.95 -6.99 -21.29
CA ILE A 100 3.51 -6.21 -20.13
C ILE A 100 1.99 -6.06 -20.15
N ASP A 101 1.40 -5.73 -21.30
CA ASP A 101 -0.05 -5.57 -21.52
C ASP A 101 -0.74 -6.93 -21.46
N LEU A 102 -1.15 -7.32 -20.25
CA LEU A 102 -1.74 -8.62 -19.95
C LEU A 102 -3.24 -8.64 -20.28
N ASP A 103 -3.90 -7.49 -20.33
CA ASP A 103 -5.32 -7.36 -20.66
C ASP A 103 -5.59 -6.94 -22.13
N SER A 104 -4.54 -6.70 -22.92
CA SER A 104 -4.56 -6.31 -24.33
C SER A 104 -5.30 -4.99 -24.60
N ASN A 105 -5.24 -4.03 -23.67
CA ASN A 105 -5.91 -2.73 -23.79
C ASN A 105 -5.01 -1.64 -24.44
N ASN A 106 -3.77 -1.96 -24.82
CA ASN A 106 -2.73 -1.06 -25.34
C ASN A 106 -2.33 0.08 -24.38
N ARG A 107 -2.55 -0.14 -23.09
CA ARG A 107 -2.07 0.69 -21.99
C ARG A 107 -1.23 -0.19 -21.09
N VAL A 108 -0.46 0.45 -20.22
CA VAL A 108 0.37 -0.24 -19.24
C VAL A 108 -0.03 0.27 -17.88
N SER A 109 -0.64 -0.59 -17.07
CA SER A 109 -0.84 -0.35 -15.65
C SER A 109 0.48 -0.50 -14.89
N PHE A 110 0.56 0.14 -13.72
CA PHE A 110 1.75 0.03 -12.88
C PHE A 110 1.96 -1.41 -12.38
N ILE A 111 0.86 -2.11 -12.07
CA ILE A 111 0.91 -3.50 -11.63
C ILE A 111 1.47 -4.43 -12.71
N GLU A 112 1.06 -4.28 -13.98
CA GLU A 112 1.61 -5.02 -15.12
C GLU A 112 3.12 -4.83 -15.26
N TYR A 113 3.55 -3.58 -15.18
CA TYR A 113 4.97 -3.27 -15.25
C TYR A 113 5.75 -3.88 -14.07
N CYS A 114 5.19 -3.88 -12.86
CA CYS A 114 5.82 -4.56 -11.71
C CYS A 114 5.93 -6.07 -11.93
N LEU A 115 4.86 -6.72 -12.41
CA LEU A 115 4.87 -8.15 -12.72
C LEU A 115 5.95 -8.47 -13.75
N TYR A 116 6.04 -7.68 -14.82
CA TYR A 116 7.07 -7.83 -15.85
C TYR A 116 8.49 -7.62 -15.29
N LYS A 117 8.74 -6.47 -14.65
CA LYS A 117 10.06 -6.09 -14.14
C LYS A 117 10.62 -7.12 -13.17
N TYR A 118 9.76 -7.68 -12.32
CA TYR A 118 10.16 -8.63 -11.28
C TYR A 118 9.91 -10.10 -11.66
N GLY A 119 9.49 -10.37 -12.90
CA GLY A 119 9.24 -11.72 -13.41
C GLY A 119 8.19 -12.49 -12.63
N LYS A 120 7.11 -11.82 -12.22
CA LYS A 120 5.98 -12.39 -11.47
C LYS A 120 4.81 -12.71 -12.36
N THR A 121 4.02 -13.70 -11.98
CA THR A 121 2.81 -14.11 -12.71
C THR A 121 1.53 -13.70 -12.00
N LEU A 122 0.39 -13.74 -12.71
CA LEU A 122 -0.92 -13.45 -12.12
C LEU A 122 -1.31 -14.50 -11.07
N GLU A 123 -0.95 -15.75 -11.29
CA GLU A 123 -1.20 -16.84 -10.34
C GLU A 123 -0.46 -16.60 -9.02
N GLU A 124 0.80 -16.14 -9.08
CA GLU A 124 1.58 -15.79 -7.91
C GLU A 124 1.03 -14.55 -7.19
N LEU A 125 0.55 -13.56 -7.95
CA LEU A 125 -0.04 -12.33 -7.42
C LEU A 125 -1.28 -12.62 -6.57
N PHE A 126 -2.14 -13.55 -7.01
CA PHE A 126 -3.39 -13.90 -6.32
C PHE A 126 -3.30 -15.17 -5.47
N GLU A 127 -2.10 -15.71 -5.25
CA GLU A 127 -1.93 -16.87 -4.38
C GLU A 127 -2.36 -16.53 -2.94
N GLU A 128 -3.16 -17.39 -2.31
CA GLU A 128 -3.55 -17.23 -0.92
C GLU A 128 -2.32 -17.34 0.01
N LYS A 129 -1.97 -16.22 0.66
CA LYS A 129 -0.83 -16.09 1.57
C LYS A 129 -1.23 -16.25 3.04
N ASP A 130 -0.25 -16.62 3.88
CA ASP A 130 -0.47 -16.87 5.30
C ASP A 130 -0.89 -15.58 6.04
N HIS A 131 -2.11 -15.56 6.58
CA HIS A 131 -2.69 -14.40 7.26
C HIS A 131 -1.98 -14.00 8.57
N LYS A 132 -0.95 -14.71 9.02
CA LYS A 132 -0.21 -14.38 10.25
C LYS A 132 0.38 -12.96 10.25
N ILE A 133 0.83 -12.48 9.10
CA ILE A 133 1.46 -11.16 8.95
C ILE A 133 0.49 -10.04 8.56
N GLU A 134 -0.80 -10.35 8.39
CA GLU A 134 -1.83 -9.39 7.93
C GLU A 134 -1.89 -8.13 8.81
N HIS A 135 -1.77 -8.28 10.13
CA HIS A 135 -1.79 -7.15 11.04
C HIS A 135 -0.54 -6.26 10.95
N LEU A 136 0.61 -6.81 10.53
CA LEU A 136 1.83 -6.06 10.26
C LEU A 136 1.74 -5.34 8.90
N LEU A 137 1.19 -6.01 7.90
CA LEU A 137 0.89 -5.44 6.59
C LEU A 137 -0.01 -4.21 6.70
N ARG A 138 -1.11 -4.31 7.46
CA ARG A 138 -2.00 -3.16 7.70
C ARG A 138 -1.28 -1.99 8.37
N LYS A 139 -0.40 -2.24 9.36
CA LYS A 139 0.42 -1.19 9.99
C LYS A 139 1.39 -0.55 9.01
N LEU A 140 1.94 -1.34 8.09
CA LEU A 140 2.83 -0.84 7.04
C LEU A 140 2.07 0.04 6.06
N GLU A 141 0.89 -0.39 5.59
CA GLU A 141 -0.01 0.40 4.73
C GLU A 141 -0.37 1.74 5.38
N GLU A 142 -0.79 1.73 6.65
CA GLU A 142 -1.07 2.96 7.42
C GLU A 142 0.15 3.89 7.48
N ALA A 143 1.35 3.33 7.66
CA ALA A 143 2.58 4.11 7.72
C ALA A 143 3.02 4.66 6.35
N ILE A 144 2.84 3.90 5.28
CA ILE A 144 3.08 4.33 3.89
C ILE A 144 2.12 5.47 3.54
N LYS A 145 0.83 5.30 3.81
CA LYS A 145 -0.19 6.33 3.54
C LYS A 145 0.12 7.63 4.28
N LEU A 146 0.43 7.54 5.57
CA LEU A 146 0.83 8.72 6.35
C LEU A 146 2.04 9.43 5.74
N TYR A 147 3.03 8.67 5.27
CA TYR A 147 4.21 9.22 4.62
C TYR A 147 3.87 9.89 3.28
N GLN A 148 3.08 9.25 2.42
CA GLN A 148 2.61 9.82 1.15
C GLN A 148 1.82 11.11 1.37
N GLU A 149 0.94 11.16 2.37
CA GLU A 149 0.21 12.38 2.72
C GLU A 149 1.14 13.53 3.14
N THR A 150 2.21 13.23 3.88
CA THR A 150 3.22 14.26 4.24
C THR A 150 3.99 14.77 3.02
N LEU A 151 4.35 13.89 2.08
CA LEU A 151 5.01 14.27 0.84
C LEU A 151 4.10 15.08 -0.08
N ALA A 152 2.83 14.68 -0.21
CA ALA A 152 1.85 15.40 -1.01
C ALA A 152 1.65 16.84 -0.52
N LYS A 153 1.58 17.05 0.80
CA LYS A 153 1.50 18.40 1.41
C LYS A 153 2.75 19.23 1.11
N LYS A 154 3.93 18.62 1.16
CA LYS A 154 5.20 19.28 0.83
C LYS A 154 5.24 19.70 -0.65
N LYS A 155 4.91 18.77 -1.55
CA LYS A 155 4.84 19.03 -2.99
C LYS A 155 3.83 20.14 -3.32
N ALA A 156 2.62 20.09 -2.76
CA ALA A 156 1.61 21.12 -2.97
C ALA A 156 2.09 22.53 -2.54
N ARG A 157 2.88 22.61 -1.45
CA ARG A 157 3.51 23.87 -1.03
C ARG A 157 4.59 24.32 -2.02
N GLU A 158 5.45 23.41 -2.45
CA GLU A 158 6.51 23.70 -3.43
C GLU A 158 5.94 24.20 -4.74
N ASP A 159 4.89 23.56 -5.24
CA ASP A 159 4.21 23.96 -6.48
C ASP A 159 3.54 25.34 -6.31
N LYS A 160 2.86 25.58 -5.18
CA LYS A 160 2.33 26.93 -4.86
C LYS A 160 3.44 27.99 -4.81
N MET A 161 4.61 27.68 -4.25
CA MET A 161 5.73 28.62 -4.22
C MET A 161 6.26 28.92 -5.62
N LYS A 162 6.35 27.92 -6.50
CA LYS A 162 6.75 28.11 -7.91
C LYS A 162 5.73 28.97 -8.66
N GLU A 163 4.44 28.75 -8.47
CA GLU A 163 3.38 29.56 -9.06
C GLU A 163 3.48 31.03 -8.60
N LEU A 164 3.69 31.25 -7.29
CA LEU A 164 3.86 32.58 -6.73
C LEU A 164 5.13 33.27 -7.24
N GLU A 165 6.22 32.52 -7.44
CA GLU A 165 7.46 33.03 -8.02
C GLU A 165 7.25 33.49 -9.47
N GLN A 166 6.60 32.68 -10.31
CA GLN A 166 6.23 33.05 -11.67
C GLN A 166 5.30 34.28 -11.72
N LEU A 167 4.34 34.38 -10.80
CA LEU A 167 3.46 35.56 -10.71
C LEU A 167 4.19 36.81 -10.22
N ALA A 168 5.16 36.66 -9.32
CA ALA A 168 5.96 37.78 -8.83
C ALA A 168 6.82 38.39 -9.94
N GLU A 169 7.37 37.56 -10.84
CA GLU A 169 8.16 38.00 -12.00
C GLU A 169 7.38 38.87 -12.99
N GLN A 170 6.06 38.69 -13.09
CA GLN A 170 5.21 39.49 -13.98
C GLN A 170 5.06 40.96 -13.53
N GLY A 171 5.42 41.29 -12.29
CA GLY A 171 5.35 42.65 -11.74
C GLY A 171 3.92 43.18 -11.49
N GLY A 172 3.81 44.50 -11.29
CA GLY A 172 2.54 45.17 -10.99
C GLY A 172 1.93 44.84 -9.63
N VAL A 173 0.69 45.26 -9.37
CA VAL A 173 0.00 45.05 -8.07
C VAL A 173 -0.18 43.55 -7.77
N LYS A 174 -0.46 42.73 -8.79
CA LYS A 174 -0.58 41.27 -8.65
C LYS A 174 0.76 40.63 -8.30
N GLY A 175 1.85 40.98 -9.00
CA GLY A 175 3.19 40.48 -8.68
C GLY A 175 3.67 40.93 -7.30
N MET A 176 3.36 42.15 -6.87
CA MET A 176 3.69 42.62 -5.51
C MET A 176 2.96 41.82 -4.42
N ARG A 177 1.69 41.44 -4.65
CA ARG A 177 0.94 40.55 -3.74
C ARG A 177 1.54 39.15 -3.71
N ALA A 178 1.86 38.59 -4.88
CA ALA A 178 2.48 37.27 -4.98
C ALA A 178 3.85 37.22 -4.28
N LYS A 179 4.65 38.28 -4.41
CA LYS A 179 5.93 38.43 -3.70
C LYS A 179 5.76 38.46 -2.18
N ALA A 180 4.78 39.22 -1.68
CA ALA A 180 4.50 39.28 -0.25
C ALA A 180 4.01 37.91 0.30
N GLU A 181 3.16 37.20 -0.44
CA GLU A 181 2.71 35.86 -0.07
C GLU A 181 3.86 34.84 -0.11
N LEU A 182 4.74 34.90 -1.12
CA LEU A 182 5.93 34.07 -1.21
C LEU A 182 6.88 34.30 -0.04
N GLU A 183 7.13 35.56 0.33
CA GLU A 183 7.95 35.91 1.50
C GLU A 183 7.30 35.40 2.80
N ALA A 184 5.97 35.51 2.94
CA ALA A 184 5.25 34.95 4.09
C ALA A 184 5.39 33.42 4.16
N MET A 185 5.25 32.71 3.03
CA MET A 185 5.42 31.25 2.99
C MET A 185 6.88 30.83 3.24
N LYS A 186 7.87 31.59 2.79
CA LYS A 186 9.30 31.34 3.06
C LYS A 186 9.68 31.56 4.53
N ASN A 187 9.00 32.50 5.20
CA ASN A 187 9.23 32.82 6.61
C ASN A 187 8.41 31.95 7.59
N GLU A 188 7.49 31.12 7.08
CA GLU A 188 6.71 30.19 7.90
C GLU A 188 7.62 29.14 8.57
N ASP A 189 7.37 28.84 9.84
CA ASP A 189 8.15 27.85 10.59
C ASP A 189 7.94 26.44 10.01
N GLU A 190 9.02 25.86 9.48
CA GLU A 190 9.01 24.53 8.88
C GLU A 190 9.22 23.41 9.90
N LEU A 191 9.51 23.72 11.16
CA LEU A 191 9.91 22.74 12.18
C LEU A 191 8.87 21.64 12.37
N GLU A 192 7.60 22.00 12.55
CA GLU A 192 6.54 21.01 12.77
C GLU A 192 6.30 20.14 11.53
N ARG A 193 6.45 20.71 10.32
CA ARG A 193 6.34 19.94 9.07
C ARG A 193 7.51 18.97 8.89
N ASN A 194 8.73 19.44 9.12
CA ASN A 194 9.93 18.61 9.04
C ASN A 194 9.88 17.47 10.07
N LYS A 195 9.38 17.77 11.29
CA LYS A 195 9.14 16.77 12.32
C LYS A 195 8.09 15.74 11.90
N GLN A 196 6.99 16.15 11.27
CA GLN A 196 5.98 15.23 10.73
C GLN A 196 6.57 14.32 9.65
N GLU A 197 7.35 14.86 8.71
CA GLU A 197 8.03 14.08 7.65
C GLU A 197 9.00 13.05 8.27
N ILE A 198 9.84 13.46 9.22
CA ILE A 198 10.77 12.57 9.92
C ILE A 198 10.02 11.48 10.69
N GLN A 199 8.95 11.84 11.41
CA GLN A 199 8.15 10.89 12.17
C GLN A 199 7.42 9.89 11.27
N ALA A 200 6.84 10.35 10.15
CA ALA A 200 6.18 9.49 9.19
C ALA A 200 7.19 8.52 8.54
N GLY A 201 8.36 9.02 8.12
CA GLY A 201 9.44 8.19 7.60
C GLY A 201 9.98 7.18 8.63
N ALA A 202 10.10 7.57 9.90
CA ALA A 202 10.50 6.68 10.98
C ALA A 202 9.46 5.57 11.24
N ARG A 203 8.16 5.91 11.24
CA ARG A 203 7.06 4.96 11.36
C ARG A 203 7.05 3.95 10.21
N ARG A 204 7.23 4.43 8.97
CA ARG A 204 7.37 3.57 7.78
C ARG A 204 8.50 2.56 7.93
N ARG A 205 9.72 3.04 8.24
CA ARG A 205 10.89 2.16 8.46
C ARG A 205 10.71 1.19 9.63
N ALA A 206 10.00 1.59 10.68
CA ALA A 206 9.71 0.72 11.81
C ALA A 206 8.72 -0.38 11.44
N ALA A 207 7.63 -0.05 10.72
CA ALA A 207 6.65 -1.02 10.24
C ALA A 207 7.30 -2.00 9.25
N GLN A 208 8.14 -1.49 8.33
CA GLN A 208 8.88 -2.32 7.39
C GLN A 208 9.75 -3.35 8.10
N ARG A 209 10.58 -2.91 9.06
CA ARG A 209 11.42 -3.82 9.83
C ARG A 209 10.62 -4.84 10.64
N ALA A 210 9.39 -4.52 11.06
CA ALA A 210 8.53 -5.46 11.75
C ALA A 210 8.01 -6.55 10.80
N VAL A 211 7.70 -6.18 9.56
CA VAL A 211 7.36 -7.13 8.50
C VAL A 211 8.56 -8.00 8.13
N ASP A 212 9.73 -7.42 7.91
CA ASP A 212 10.95 -8.14 7.49
C ASP A 212 11.40 -9.18 8.54
N LYS A 213 11.27 -8.86 9.83
CA LYS A 213 11.64 -9.77 10.93
C LYS A 213 10.61 -10.86 11.19
N GLY A 214 9.46 -10.82 10.51
CA GLY A 214 8.27 -11.59 10.90
C GLY A 214 7.72 -11.13 12.24
N ASP A 215 6.56 -11.65 12.65
CA ASP A 215 5.98 -11.31 13.97
C ASP A 215 6.64 -12.15 15.09
N PRO A 216 7.57 -11.58 15.88
CA PRO A 216 8.19 -12.31 17.00
C PRO A 216 7.18 -12.55 18.13
N PHE A 217 6.07 -11.81 18.11
CA PHE A 217 5.00 -11.87 19.09
C PHE A 217 3.79 -12.66 18.59
N ALA A 218 3.83 -13.29 17.41
CA ALA A 218 2.67 -14.04 16.91
C ALA A 218 2.27 -15.17 17.85
N GLU A 219 3.26 -15.87 18.41
CA GLU A 219 3.03 -16.92 19.39
C GLU A 219 2.59 -16.35 20.75
N GLU A 220 3.15 -15.22 21.17
CA GLU A 220 2.78 -14.58 22.44
C GLU A 220 1.38 -13.95 22.38
N GLN A 221 1.01 -13.33 21.26
CA GLN A 221 -0.34 -12.82 20.99
C GLN A 221 -1.36 -13.96 20.92
N LYS A 222 -1.02 -15.10 20.30
CA LYS A 222 -1.85 -16.31 20.35
C LYS A 222 -2.03 -16.81 21.78
N ARG A 223 -0.95 -16.89 22.57
CA ARG A 223 -0.99 -17.30 23.97
C ARG A 223 -1.88 -16.37 24.81
N LEU A 224 -1.75 -15.06 24.64
CA LEU A 224 -2.57 -14.06 25.32
C LEU A 224 -4.05 -14.11 24.89
N ALA A 225 -4.32 -14.34 23.61
CA ALA A 225 -5.68 -14.49 23.09
C ALA A 225 -6.36 -15.77 23.63
N GLU A 226 -5.62 -16.88 23.70
CA GLU A 226 -6.09 -18.12 24.31
C GLU A 226 -6.33 -17.97 25.81
N GLU A 227 -5.43 -17.27 26.52
CA GLU A 227 -5.60 -16.99 27.95
C GLU A 227 -6.83 -16.10 28.21
N LYS A 228 -7.05 -15.07 27.38
CA LYS A 228 -8.26 -14.24 27.43
C LYS A 228 -9.53 -15.06 27.16
N LYS A 229 -9.55 -15.89 26.12
CA LYS A 229 -10.69 -16.77 25.83
C LYS A 229 -10.98 -17.73 26.99
N LYS A 230 -9.96 -18.28 27.64
CA LYS A 230 -10.13 -19.12 28.83
C LYS A 230 -10.73 -18.32 30.00
N LYS A 231 -10.21 -17.12 30.29
CA LYS A 231 -10.75 -16.23 31.33
C LYS A 231 -12.20 -15.83 31.08
N GLU A 232 -12.56 -15.49 29.84
CA GLU A 232 -13.94 -15.16 29.47
C GLU A 232 -14.87 -16.37 29.58
N ALA A 233 -14.41 -17.57 29.19
CA ALA A 233 -15.18 -18.80 29.35
C ALA A 233 -15.41 -19.14 30.82
N GLU A 234 -14.40 -19.01 31.69
CA GLU A 234 -14.52 -19.20 33.13
C GLU A 234 -15.46 -18.17 33.77
N GLU A 235 -15.37 -16.90 33.39
CA GLU A 235 -16.24 -15.86 33.91
C GLU A 235 -17.69 -16.09 33.48
N LYS A 236 -17.92 -16.51 32.23
CA LYS A 236 -19.24 -16.88 31.74
C LYS A 236 -19.80 -18.08 32.50
N ALA A 237 -18.99 -19.11 32.75
CA ALA A 237 -19.39 -20.27 33.54
C ALA A 237 -19.76 -19.88 34.99
N LYS A 238 -18.95 -19.04 35.64
CA LYS A 238 -19.25 -18.51 37.00
C LYS A 238 -20.54 -17.69 37.03
N ARG A 239 -20.79 -16.88 36.00
CA ARG A 239 -22.04 -16.10 35.85
C ARG A 239 -23.24 -17.02 35.67
N GLU A 240 -23.14 -18.06 34.85
CA GLU A 240 -24.21 -19.05 34.66
C GLU A 240 -24.48 -19.86 35.92
N GLU A 241 -23.44 -20.27 36.65
CA GLU A 241 -23.58 -20.97 37.93
C GLU A 241 -24.22 -20.07 38.99
N SER A 242 -23.80 -18.81 39.07
CA SER A 242 -24.40 -17.83 39.99
C SER A 242 -25.87 -17.59 39.68
N ARG A 243 -26.24 -17.53 38.39
CA ARG A 243 -27.63 -17.44 37.94
C ARG A 243 -28.45 -18.68 38.32
N LYS A 244 -27.90 -19.89 38.15
CA LYS A 244 -28.56 -21.14 38.57
C LYS A 244 -28.79 -21.16 40.08
N ARG A 245 -27.77 -20.84 40.88
CA ARG A 245 -27.88 -20.78 42.35
C ARG A 245 -28.94 -19.77 42.82
N LEU A 246 -29.04 -18.61 42.18
CA LEU A 246 -30.08 -17.63 42.47
C LEU A 246 -31.48 -18.14 42.09
N ALA A 247 -31.61 -18.80 40.92
CA ALA A 247 -32.89 -19.38 40.49
C ALA A 247 -33.35 -20.51 41.42
N ASP A 248 -32.44 -21.38 41.86
CA ASP A 248 -32.76 -22.46 42.80
C ASP A 248 -33.11 -21.90 44.19
N ARG A 249 -32.39 -20.86 44.64
CA ARG A 249 -32.75 -20.15 45.87
C ARG A 249 -34.10 -19.46 45.77
N ALA A 250 -34.47 -18.88 44.63
CA ALA A 250 -35.79 -18.28 44.46
C ALA A 250 -36.93 -19.30 44.55
N LYS A 251 -36.73 -20.53 44.03
CA LYS A 251 -37.71 -21.63 44.12
C LYS A 251 -37.96 -22.14 45.54
N LEU A 252 -36.99 -22.01 46.44
CA LEU A 252 -37.10 -22.42 47.85
C LEU A 252 -37.99 -21.48 48.69
N TRP A 253 -38.34 -20.30 48.17
CA TRP A 253 -39.11 -19.27 48.88
C TRP A 253 -40.51 -19.05 48.28
N GLN A 254 -40.92 -19.90 47.33
CA GLN A 254 -42.30 -20.02 46.82
C GLN A 254 -42.97 -21.26 47.40
#